data_AF-A0A2S8ZAZ8-F1
#
_entry.id   AF-A0A2S8ZAZ8-F1
#
_cell.length_a   1.000
_cell.length_b   1.000
_cell.length_c   1.000
_cell.angle_alpha   90.00
_cell.angle_beta   90.00
_cell.angle_gamma   90.00
#
_symmetry.space_group_name_H-M   'P 1'
#
loop_
_entity.id
_entity.type
_entity.pdbx_description
1 polymer ?
#
loop_
_entity_poly.entity_id
_entity_poly.type
_entity_poly.pdbx_seq_one_letter_code
_entity_poly.pdbx_strand_id
1 'polypeptide(L)'
;MGRTADAIAEGVAIATAAARLAVKNHILIGTIAEDGVFDMDKYIDDAREALRAMAEEAEEAAATVTALRKRARGRHSDPVGTHDYRDRDVRNLRRRAKQSTGVAVRLREMMQDRERLAEIVEEARDAAWADVRHNLDRRLRVEGMRPEQDPDYGRMREARMQALRLVDLQALSSEQRAKAKRRKKQQKAAAAEG
;
A
#
# COMPACT_ATOMS: atom_id res chain seq x y z
N MET A 1 -28.65 7.20 -15.78
CA MET A 1 -27.24 6.89 -16.07
C MET A 1 -27.14 5.40 -16.39
N GLY A 2 -26.30 4.98 -17.34
CA GLY A 2 -26.28 3.59 -17.83
C GLY A 2 -25.27 2.73 -17.08
N ARG A 3 -25.55 1.43 -16.89
CA ARG A 3 -24.69 0.46 -16.14
C ARG A 3 -23.20 0.49 -16.47
N THR A 4 -22.80 0.88 -17.68
CA THR A 4 -21.38 0.99 -18.06
C THR A 4 -20.72 2.25 -17.52
N ALA A 5 -21.45 3.37 -17.43
CA ALA A 5 -20.94 4.59 -16.82
C ALA A 5 -20.73 4.39 -15.31
N ASP A 6 -21.67 3.74 -14.63
CA ASP A 6 -21.57 3.44 -13.20
C ASP A 6 -20.34 2.54 -12.91
N ALA A 7 -20.13 1.51 -13.73
CA ALA A 7 -18.96 0.62 -13.61
C ALA A 7 -17.62 1.32 -13.91
N ILE A 8 -17.62 2.33 -14.78
CA ILE A 8 -16.43 3.16 -15.03
C ILE A 8 -16.18 4.05 -13.81
N ALA A 9 -17.21 4.72 -13.28
CA ALA A 9 -17.09 5.56 -12.10
C ALA A 9 -16.58 4.79 -10.89
N GLU A 10 -17.08 3.57 -10.66
CA GLU A 10 -16.59 2.66 -9.63
C GLU A 10 -15.11 2.30 -9.85
N GLY A 11 -14.73 1.94 -11.09
CA GLY A 11 -13.34 1.62 -11.42
C GLY A 11 -12.39 2.81 -11.20
N VAL A 12 -12.83 4.03 -11.54
CA VAL A 12 -12.07 5.27 -11.28
C VAL A 12 -11.93 5.50 -9.78
N ALA A 13 -12.99 5.29 -8.99
CA ALA A 13 -12.94 5.45 -7.54
C ALA A 13 -11.93 4.48 -6.90
N ILE A 14 -11.94 3.21 -7.32
CA ILE A 14 -10.99 2.19 -6.85
C ILE A 14 -9.55 2.59 -7.20
N ALA A 15 -9.29 2.94 -8.46
CA ALA A 15 -7.97 3.35 -8.91
C ALA A 15 -7.47 4.62 -8.20
N THR A 16 -8.35 5.58 -7.96
CA THR A 16 -8.01 6.82 -7.22
C THR A 16 -7.69 6.52 -5.76
N ALA A 17 -8.41 5.58 -5.13
CA ALA A 17 -8.11 5.12 -3.77
C ALA A 17 -6.74 4.41 -3.71
N ALA A 18 -6.41 3.60 -4.71
CA ALA A 18 -5.09 2.96 -4.82
C ALA A 18 -3.96 3.98 -5.03
N ALA A 19 -4.16 4.98 -5.89
CA ALA A 19 -3.21 6.06 -6.09
C ALA A 19 -2.98 6.87 -4.80
N ARG A 20 -4.05 7.22 -4.08
CA ARG A 20 -3.98 7.89 -2.77
C ARG A 20 -3.20 7.08 -1.75
N LEU A 21 -3.39 5.76 -1.72
CA LEU A 21 -2.62 4.87 -0.85
C LEU A 21 -1.11 4.90 -1.19
N ALA A 22 -0.76 4.90 -2.48
CA ALA A 22 0.63 5.02 -2.92
C ALA A 22 1.26 6.35 -2.49
N VAL A 23 0.56 7.48 -2.73
CA VAL A 23 1.00 8.82 -2.32
C VAL A 23 1.14 8.92 -0.80
N LYS A 24 0.19 8.37 -0.04
CA LYS A 24 0.27 8.29 1.43
C LYS A 24 1.58 7.65 1.88
N ASN A 25 1.94 6.50 1.28
CA ASN A 25 3.17 5.80 1.61
C ASN A 25 4.42 6.62 1.25
N HIS A 26 4.43 7.33 0.11
CA HIS A 26 5.51 8.24 -0.25
C HIS A 26 5.65 9.42 0.73
N ILE A 27 4.52 9.99 1.19
CA ILE A 27 4.53 11.04 2.22
C ILE A 27 5.16 10.51 3.51
N LEU A 28 4.73 9.34 3.99
CA LEU A 28 5.27 8.75 5.22
C LEU A 28 6.77 8.48 5.12
N ILE A 29 7.25 7.93 4.01
CA ILE A 29 8.67 7.67 3.80
C ILE A 29 9.45 8.99 3.74
N GLY A 30 9.02 9.92 2.88
CA GLY A 30 9.74 11.19 2.67
C GLY A 30 9.76 12.12 3.88
N THR A 31 8.74 12.09 4.74
CA THR A 31 8.68 12.97 5.91
C THR A 31 9.27 12.36 7.18
N ILE A 32 9.13 11.03 7.38
CA ILE A 32 9.54 10.39 8.64
C ILE A 32 10.87 9.65 8.50
N ALA A 33 11.09 8.95 7.38
CA ALA A 33 12.31 8.17 7.20
C ALA A 33 13.48 9.04 6.74
N GLU A 34 13.20 10.14 6.03
CA GLU A 34 14.21 11.00 5.40
C GLU A 34 14.33 12.40 6.03
N ASP A 35 13.61 12.68 7.13
CA ASP A 35 13.56 13.98 7.82
C ASP A 35 13.16 15.16 6.88
N GLY A 36 12.36 14.85 5.85
CA GLY A 36 11.93 15.81 4.85
C GLY A 36 10.75 16.68 5.28
N VAL A 37 10.70 17.91 4.79
CA VAL A 37 9.54 18.80 4.94
C VAL A 37 8.50 18.44 3.88
N PHE A 38 7.21 18.48 4.24
CA PHE A 38 6.12 18.27 3.29
C PHE A 38 6.11 19.37 2.22
N ASP A 39 6.20 18.96 0.96
CA ASP A 39 6.14 19.83 -0.22
C ASP A 39 4.99 19.37 -1.14
N MET A 40 3.97 20.22 -1.28
CA MET A 40 2.79 19.95 -2.08
C MET A 40 3.13 19.66 -3.55
N ASP A 41 4.01 20.45 -4.16
CA ASP A 41 4.27 20.33 -5.60
C ASP A 41 4.99 19.02 -5.92
N LYS A 42 5.94 18.60 -5.05
CA LYS A 42 6.56 17.28 -5.14
C LYS A 42 5.53 16.16 -5.09
N TYR A 43 4.60 16.19 -4.15
CA TYR A 43 3.62 15.12 -4.00
C TYR A 43 2.50 15.17 -5.04
N ILE A 44 2.25 16.32 -5.69
CA ILE A 44 1.41 16.41 -6.89
C ILE A 44 2.03 15.61 -8.04
N ASP A 45 3.34 15.68 -8.22
CA ASP A 45 4.04 14.88 -9.24
C ASP A 45 3.96 13.38 -8.90
N ASP A 46 4.14 13.00 -7.63
CA ASP A 46 3.94 11.63 -7.17
C ASP A 46 2.49 11.13 -7.41
N ALA A 47 1.49 11.98 -7.18
CA ALA A 47 0.09 11.66 -7.45
C ALA A 47 -0.18 11.47 -8.94
N ARG A 48 0.42 12.31 -9.79
CA ARG A 48 0.34 12.17 -11.25
C ARG A 48 0.96 10.85 -11.70
N GLU A 49 2.10 10.48 -11.14
CA GLU A 49 2.79 9.23 -11.42
C GLU A 49 1.97 8.01 -10.96
N ALA A 50 1.39 8.07 -9.76
CA ALA A 50 0.53 7.02 -9.25
C ALA A 50 -0.72 6.81 -10.13
N LEU A 51 -1.38 7.90 -10.55
CA LEU A 51 -2.51 7.82 -11.49
C LEU A 51 -2.08 7.31 -12.88
N ARG A 52 -0.88 7.67 -13.33
CA ARG A 52 -0.30 7.17 -14.58
C ARG A 52 -0.18 5.66 -14.56
N ALA A 53 0.41 5.10 -13.50
CA ALA A 53 0.54 3.66 -13.32
C ALA A 53 -0.84 2.95 -13.33
N MET A 54 -1.82 3.51 -12.62
CA MET A 54 -3.19 2.96 -12.61
C MET A 54 -3.87 3.03 -13.98
N ALA A 55 -3.60 4.08 -14.76
CA ALA A 55 -4.11 4.22 -16.12
C ALA A 55 -3.49 3.19 -17.07
N GLU A 56 -2.17 3.00 -17.00
CA GLU A 56 -1.42 2.00 -17.78
C GLU A 56 -1.92 0.58 -17.47
N GLU A 57 -2.11 0.23 -16.20
CA GLU A 57 -2.67 -1.06 -15.80
C GLU A 57 -4.10 -1.27 -16.35
N ALA A 58 -4.94 -0.22 -16.33
CA ALA A 58 -6.28 -0.28 -16.92
C ALA A 58 -6.26 -0.45 -18.45
N GLU A 59 -5.29 0.16 -19.15
CA GLU A 59 -5.06 -0.02 -20.58
C GLU A 59 -4.64 -1.46 -20.91
N GLU A 60 -3.71 -2.03 -20.14
CA GLU A 60 -3.26 -3.43 -20.26
C GLU A 60 -4.40 -4.42 -19.99
N ALA A 61 -5.22 -4.17 -18.97
CA ALA A 61 -6.40 -4.96 -18.68
C ALA A 61 -7.39 -4.92 -19.86
N ALA A 62 -7.63 -3.75 -20.46
CA ALA A 62 -8.48 -3.60 -21.63
C ALA A 62 -7.94 -4.38 -22.85
N ALA A 63 -6.62 -4.31 -23.09
CA ALA A 63 -5.95 -5.03 -24.17
C ALA A 63 -6.06 -6.56 -23.98
N THR A 64 -5.80 -7.04 -22.77
CA THR A 64 -5.89 -8.45 -22.39
C THR A 64 -7.31 -8.99 -22.60
N VAL A 65 -8.32 -8.29 -22.08
CA VAL A 65 -9.73 -8.68 -22.26
C VAL A 65 -10.15 -8.63 -23.73
N THR A 66 -9.63 -7.68 -24.50
CA THR A 66 -9.89 -7.61 -25.95
C THR A 66 -9.28 -8.79 -26.69
N ALA A 67 -8.07 -9.23 -26.33
CA ALA A 67 -7.45 -10.43 -26.90
C ALA A 67 -8.26 -11.69 -26.56
N LEU A 68 -8.70 -11.83 -25.30
CA LEU A 68 -9.57 -12.92 -24.87
C LEU A 68 -10.89 -12.94 -25.66
N ARG A 69 -11.51 -11.77 -25.87
CA ARG A 69 -12.73 -11.63 -26.68
C ARG A 69 -12.51 -12.12 -28.11
N LYS A 70 -11.39 -11.77 -28.73
CA LYS A 70 -11.05 -12.21 -30.10
C LYS A 70 -10.90 -13.73 -30.17
N ARG A 71 -10.25 -14.35 -29.19
CA ARG A 71 -10.08 -15.81 -29.12
C ARG A 71 -11.40 -16.55 -28.85
N ALA A 72 -12.28 -15.98 -28.02
CA ALA A 72 -13.55 -16.60 -27.64
C ALA A 72 -14.59 -16.60 -28.78
N ARG A 73 -14.52 -15.61 -29.68
CA ARG A 73 -15.46 -15.47 -30.79
C ARG A 73 -15.47 -16.70 -31.71
N GLY A 74 -16.66 -17.22 -32.01
CA GLY A 74 -16.84 -18.39 -32.86
C GLY A 74 -16.50 -19.73 -32.20
N ARG A 75 -16.12 -19.74 -30.91
CA ARG A 75 -15.92 -20.98 -30.15
C ARG A 75 -17.24 -21.38 -29.49
N HIS A 76 -17.95 -22.29 -30.14
CA HIS A 76 -19.25 -22.81 -29.69
C HIS A 76 -19.16 -24.07 -28.82
N SER A 77 -17.98 -24.69 -28.67
CA SER A 77 -17.80 -25.86 -27.81
C SER A 77 -17.77 -25.50 -26.33
N ASP A 78 -17.95 -26.51 -25.48
CA ASP A 78 -17.97 -26.36 -24.03
C ASP A 78 -16.60 -25.96 -23.44
N PRO A 79 -16.59 -25.16 -22.35
CA PRO A 79 -15.36 -24.77 -21.66
C PRO A 79 -14.71 -25.96 -20.93
N VAL A 80 -13.37 -25.98 -20.94
CA VAL A 80 -12.53 -26.99 -20.26
C VAL A 80 -11.87 -26.41 -19.00
N GLY A 81 -12.03 -25.12 -18.70
CA GLY A 81 -11.48 -24.49 -17.49
C GLY A 81 -11.95 -23.05 -17.24
N THR A 82 -11.53 -22.48 -16.10
CA THR A 82 -11.99 -21.18 -15.57
C THR A 82 -11.74 -19.98 -16.48
N HIS A 83 -10.70 -20.03 -17.32
CA HIS A 83 -10.36 -18.96 -18.26
C HIS A 83 -10.51 -19.36 -19.72
N ASP A 84 -11.27 -20.43 -19.98
CA ASP A 84 -11.59 -20.91 -21.32
C ASP A 84 -12.87 -20.25 -21.85
N TYR A 85 -12.77 -18.94 -22.09
CA TYR A 85 -13.89 -18.11 -22.55
C TYR A 85 -14.41 -18.53 -23.93
N ARG A 86 -15.73 -18.53 -24.08
CA ARG A 86 -16.45 -19.01 -25.28
C ARG A 86 -17.27 -17.90 -25.94
N ASP A 87 -17.92 -18.22 -27.06
CA ASP A 87 -18.66 -17.22 -27.84
C ASP A 87 -19.74 -16.51 -27.00
N ARG A 88 -20.39 -17.23 -26.08
CA ARG A 88 -21.36 -16.68 -25.12
C ARG A 88 -20.79 -15.57 -24.22
N ASP A 89 -19.48 -15.57 -23.96
CA ASP A 89 -18.81 -14.60 -23.09
C ASP A 89 -18.41 -13.31 -23.82
N VAL A 90 -18.44 -13.30 -25.16
CA VAL A 90 -17.97 -12.18 -26.00
C VAL A 90 -18.64 -10.86 -25.62
N ARG A 91 -19.95 -10.87 -25.30
CA ARG A 91 -20.67 -9.67 -24.88
C ARG A 91 -20.17 -9.15 -23.53
N ASN A 92 -19.89 -10.03 -22.57
CA ASN A 92 -19.37 -9.67 -21.25
C ASN A 92 -17.94 -9.12 -21.38
N LEU A 93 -17.07 -9.83 -22.10
CA LEU A 93 -15.70 -9.39 -22.37
C LEU A 93 -15.67 -8.03 -23.09
N ARG A 94 -16.58 -7.78 -24.04
CA ARG A 94 -16.70 -6.47 -24.69
C ARG A 94 -17.04 -5.36 -23.68
N ARG A 95 -17.94 -5.62 -22.73
CA ARG A 95 -18.30 -4.64 -21.70
C ARG A 95 -17.14 -4.37 -20.75
N ARG A 96 -16.44 -5.42 -20.31
CA ARG A 96 -15.25 -5.32 -19.45
C ARG A 96 -14.13 -4.51 -20.12
N ALA A 97 -13.82 -4.78 -21.39
CA ALA A 97 -12.85 -4.00 -22.14
C ALA A 97 -13.24 -2.51 -22.21
N LYS A 98 -14.52 -2.19 -22.48
CA LYS A 98 -15.01 -0.80 -22.49
C LYS A 98 -14.88 -0.13 -21.11
N GLN A 99 -15.15 -0.87 -20.04
CA GLN A 99 -15.01 -0.36 -18.68
C GLN A 99 -13.54 0.01 -18.40
N SER A 100 -12.61 -0.92 -18.60
CA SER A 100 -11.18 -0.68 -18.37
C SER A 100 -10.64 0.47 -19.21
N THR A 101 -11.00 0.55 -20.51
CA THR A 101 -10.64 1.70 -21.35
C THR A 101 -11.23 3.01 -20.83
N GLY A 102 -12.50 3.00 -20.39
CA GLY A 102 -13.15 4.18 -19.83
C GLY A 102 -12.48 4.66 -18.54
N VAL A 103 -12.06 3.74 -17.68
CA VAL A 103 -11.30 4.06 -16.46
C VAL A 103 -9.98 4.71 -16.83
N ALA A 104 -9.20 4.11 -17.73
CA ALA A 104 -7.91 4.66 -18.17
C ALA A 104 -8.05 6.11 -18.69
N VAL A 105 -9.03 6.37 -19.57
CA VAL A 105 -9.27 7.70 -20.11
C VAL A 105 -9.56 8.72 -19.00
N ARG A 106 -10.42 8.37 -18.04
CA ARG A 106 -10.73 9.27 -16.92
C ARG A 106 -9.52 9.54 -16.02
N LEU A 107 -8.69 8.53 -15.76
CA LEU A 107 -7.47 8.73 -14.98
C LEU A 107 -6.47 9.65 -15.72
N ARG A 108 -6.33 9.48 -17.04
CA ARG A 108 -5.51 10.38 -17.88
C ARG A 108 -6.03 11.82 -17.87
N GLU A 109 -7.34 12.03 -17.90
CA GLU A 109 -7.97 13.34 -17.75
C GLU A 109 -7.63 13.95 -16.37
N MET A 110 -7.79 13.18 -15.29
CA MET A 110 -7.49 13.63 -13.93
C MET A 110 -6.01 14.02 -13.75
N MET A 111 -5.08 13.35 -14.43
CA MET A 111 -3.65 13.69 -14.39
C MET A 111 -3.33 15.11 -14.91
N GLN A 112 -4.21 15.69 -15.74
CA GLN A 112 -4.07 17.04 -16.26
C GLN A 112 -4.72 18.10 -15.36
N ASP A 113 -5.52 17.67 -14.38
CA ASP A 113 -6.22 18.54 -13.45
C ASP A 113 -5.41 18.68 -12.16
N ARG A 114 -4.72 19.82 -12.03
CA ARG A 114 -3.90 20.11 -10.86
C ARG A 114 -4.72 20.22 -9.57
N GLU A 115 -5.94 20.75 -9.63
CA GLU A 115 -6.80 20.87 -8.45
C GLU A 115 -7.18 19.48 -7.94
N ARG A 116 -7.57 18.59 -8.86
CA ARG A 116 -7.88 17.20 -8.52
C ARG A 116 -6.67 16.43 -7.96
N LEU A 117 -5.48 16.68 -8.50
CA LEU A 117 -4.24 16.11 -7.97
C LEU A 117 -3.95 16.61 -6.55
N ALA A 118 -4.13 17.92 -6.30
CA ALA A 118 -3.94 18.50 -4.98
C ALA A 118 -4.91 17.91 -3.94
N GLU A 119 -6.17 17.69 -4.32
CA GLU A 119 -7.15 17.00 -3.45
C GLU A 119 -6.66 15.60 -3.05
N ILE A 120 -6.17 14.80 -4.01
CA ILE A 120 -5.63 13.46 -3.73
C ILE A 120 -4.46 13.53 -2.75
N VAL A 121 -3.58 14.51 -2.91
CA VAL A 121 -2.41 14.70 -2.05
C VAL A 121 -2.82 15.11 -0.63
N GLU A 122 -3.75 16.05 -0.46
CA GLU A 122 -4.23 16.43 0.86
C GLU A 122 -4.96 15.27 1.56
N GLU A 123 -5.81 14.54 0.84
CA GLU A 123 -6.47 13.35 1.39
C GLU A 123 -5.44 12.26 1.78
N ALA A 124 -4.38 12.10 1.01
CA ALA A 124 -3.28 11.19 1.31
C ALA A 124 -2.47 11.66 2.53
N ARG A 125 -2.23 12.96 2.65
CA ARG A 125 -1.54 13.59 3.78
C ARG A 125 -2.33 13.41 5.07
N ASP A 126 -3.62 13.68 5.06
CA ASP A 126 -4.50 13.49 6.22
C ASP A 126 -4.50 12.03 6.67
N ALA A 127 -4.59 11.09 5.74
CA ALA A 127 -4.50 9.67 6.02
C ALA A 127 -3.13 9.27 6.61
N ALA A 128 -2.03 9.83 6.08
CA ALA A 128 -0.68 9.59 6.61
C ALA A 128 -0.57 10.06 8.07
N TRP A 129 -1.04 11.27 8.38
CA TRP A 129 -1.00 11.80 9.74
C TRP A 129 -1.90 11.04 10.71
N ALA A 130 -3.06 10.57 10.23
CA ALA A 130 -3.91 9.70 11.03
C ALA A 130 -3.19 8.40 11.41
N ASP A 131 -2.47 7.78 10.47
CA ASP A 131 -1.69 6.56 10.72
C ASP A 131 -0.55 6.80 11.72
N VAL A 132 0.18 7.91 11.58
CA VAL A 132 1.25 8.31 12.52
C VAL A 132 0.69 8.53 13.92
N ARG A 133 -0.39 9.32 14.03
CA ARG A 133 -1.05 9.60 15.31
C ARG A 133 -1.53 8.31 15.97
N HIS A 134 -2.18 7.45 15.21
CA HIS A 134 -2.67 6.17 15.72
C HIS A 134 -1.51 5.28 16.21
N ASN A 135 -0.40 5.25 15.49
CA ASN A 135 0.79 4.50 15.89
C ASN A 135 1.41 5.07 17.17
N LEU A 136 1.53 6.40 17.24
CA LEU A 136 2.07 7.10 18.41
C LEU A 136 1.19 6.90 19.64
N ASP A 137 -0.13 7.08 19.52
CA ASP A 137 -1.09 6.85 20.61
C ASP A 137 -1.02 5.41 21.10
N ARG A 138 -0.90 4.44 20.19
CA ARG A 138 -0.74 3.03 20.56
C ARG A 138 0.56 2.78 21.30
N ARG A 139 1.69 3.33 20.84
CA ARG A 139 2.98 3.19 21.52
C ARG A 139 2.98 3.87 22.88
N LEU A 140 2.49 5.11 22.98
CA LEU A 140 2.38 5.83 24.25
C LEU A 140 1.47 5.11 25.24
N ARG A 141 0.38 4.49 24.78
CA ARG A 141 -0.50 3.67 25.63
C ARG A 141 0.13 2.36 26.08
N VAL A 142 1.17 1.86 25.43
CA VAL A 142 1.83 0.60 25.82
C VAL A 142 3.11 0.87 26.60
N GLU A 143 3.95 1.76 26.11
CA GLU A 143 5.24 2.13 26.71
C GLU A 143 5.09 3.16 27.85
N GLY A 144 4.11 4.06 27.75
CA GLY A 144 3.82 5.08 28.76
C GLY A 144 2.79 4.65 29.80
N MET A 145 2.23 3.44 29.69
CA MET A 145 1.25 2.93 30.66
C MET A 145 1.89 2.73 32.01
N ARG A 146 1.58 3.65 32.93
CA ARG A 146 2.01 3.51 34.31
C ARG A 146 1.27 2.34 34.96
N PRO A 147 1.86 1.65 35.94
CA PRO A 147 1.19 0.61 36.74
C PRO A 147 -0.20 1.00 37.24
N GLU A 148 -0.38 2.28 37.51
CA GLU A 148 -1.57 2.92 38.08
C GLU A 148 -2.70 3.11 37.06
N GLN A 149 -2.38 3.03 35.77
CA GLN A 149 -3.29 3.26 34.64
C GLN A 149 -3.78 1.95 34.01
N ASP A 150 -3.29 0.81 34.50
CA ASP A 150 -3.67 -0.52 34.04
C ASP A 150 -4.52 -1.20 35.12
N PRO A 151 -5.84 -1.37 34.90
CA PRO A 151 -6.77 -1.97 35.87
C PRO A 151 -6.39 -3.39 36.28
N ASP A 152 -5.70 -4.13 35.42
CA ASP A 152 -5.28 -5.50 35.64
C ASP A 152 -3.81 -5.62 36.04
N TYR A 153 -3.10 -4.50 36.22
CA TYR A 153 -1.66 -4.50 36.56
C TYR A 153 -1.37 -5.34 37.79
N GLY A 154 -2.13 -5.14 38.88
CA GLY A 154 -1.94 -5.87 40.13
C GLY A 154 -2.08 -7.39 39.96
N ARG A 155 -3.00 -7.84 39.10
CA ARG A 155 -3.21 -9.27 38.79
C ARG A 155 -2.14 -9.83 37.86
N MET A 156 -1.73 -9.04 36.87
CA MET A 156 -0.80 -9.49 35.82
C MET A 156 0.67 -9.25 36.15
N ARG A 157 0.98 -8.48 37.20
CA ARG A 157 2.35 -8.07 37.54
C ARG A 157 3.30 -9.24 37.66
N GLU A 158 2.90 -10.30 38.37
CA GLU A 158 3.78 -11.46 38.60
C GLU A 158 4.13 -12.17 37.28
N ALA A 159 3.12 -12.43 36.44
CA ALA A 159 3.32 -13.01 35.11
C ALA A 159 4.18 -12.11 34.20
N ARG A 160 3.98 -10.77 34.24
CA ARG A 160 4.81 -9.82 33.50
C ARG A 160 6.26 -9.79 33.99
N MET A 161 6.50 -9.81 35.30
CA MET A 161 7.86 -9.84 35.84
C MET A 161 8.57 -11.17 35.54
N GLN A 162 7.83 -12.28 35.49
CA GLN A 162 8.38 -13.56 35.00
C GLN A 162 8.71 -13.49 33.51
N ALA A 163 7.83 -12.97 32.67
CA ALA A 163 8.08 -12.80 31.23
C ALA A 163 9.30 -11.91 30.96
N LEU A 164 9.40 -10.77 31.66
CA LEU A 164 10.56 -9.87 31.58
C LEU A 164 11.87 -10.61 31.87
N ARG A 165 11.88 -11.42 32.95
CA ARG A 165 13.09 -12.14 33.37
C ARG A 165 13.45 -13.29 32.43
N LEU A 166 12.46 -14.05 32.00
CA LEU A 166 12.67 -15.30 31.26
C LEU A 166 12.82 -15.09 29.75
N VAL A 167 12.17 -14.06 29.21
CA VAL A 167 12.15 -13.79 27.77
C VAL A 167 12.98 -12.56 27.44
N ASP A 168 12.57 -11.39 27.94
CA ASP A 168 13.12 -10.11 27.46
C ASP A 168 14.59 -9.92 27.86
N LEU A 169 14.94 -10.17 29.13
CA LEU A 169 16.32 -10.06 29.59
C LEU A 169 17.23 -11.12 28.95
N GLN A 170 16.70 -12.31 28.64
CA GLN A 170 17.46 -13.33 27.94
C GLN A 170 17.73 -12.92 26.48
N ALA A 171 16.71 -12.42 25.78
CA ALA A 171 16.83 -11.88 24.43
C ALA A 171 17.85 -10.73 24.38
N LEU A 172 17.75 -9.77 25.30
CA LEU A 172 18.68 -8.64 25.40
C LEU A 172 20.12 -9.11 25.66
N SER A 173 20.32 -10.07 26.58
CA SER A 173 21.66 -10.62 26.84
C SER A 173 22.28 -11.27 25.61
N SER A 174 21.45 -11.92 24.79
CA SER A 174 21.86 -12.61 23.56
C SER A 174 22.25 -11.60 22.48
N GLU A 175 21.45 -10.55 22.31
CA GLU A 175 21.76 -9.44 21.40
C GLU A 175 23.07 -8.73 21.77
N GLN A 176 23.29 -8.44 23.06
CA GLN A 176 24.51 -7.79 23.53
C GLN A 176 25.76 -8.65 23.24
N ARG A 177 25.67 -9.98 23.47
CA ARG A 177 26.75 -10.91 23.10
C ARG A 177 27.00 -10.94 21.59
N ALA A 178 25.94 -10.92 20.78
CA ALA A 178 26.06 -10.89 19.32
C ALA A 178 26.72 -9.58 18.83
N LYS A 179 26.33 -8.43 19.37
CA LYS A 179 26.96 -7.12 19.08
C LYS A 179 28.44 -7.13 19.47
N ALA A 180 28.79 -7.63 20.66
CA ALA A 180 30.19 -7.72 21.10
C ALA A 180 31.03 -8.63 20.18
N LYS A 181 30.48 -9.76 19.72
CA LYS A 181 31.16 -10.66 18.77
C LYS A 181 31.38 -10.00 17.41
N ARG A 182 30.39 -9.27 16.88
CA ARG A 182 30.52 -8.48 15.64
C ARG A 182 31.62 -7.43 15.75
N ARG A 183 31.64 -6.66 16.86
CA ARG A 183 32.68 -5.65 17.12
C ARG A 183 34.09 -6.25 17.17
N LYS A 184 34.25 -7.39 17.86
CA LYS A 184 35.53 -8.13 17.88
C LYS A 184 35.96 -8.63 16.50
N LYS A 185 35.02 -9.11 15.67
CA LYS A 185 35.31 -9.56 14.31
C LYS A 185 35.76 -8.39 13.42
N GLN A 186 35.10 -7.24 13.52
CA GLN A 186 35.47 -6.01 12.79
C GLN A 186 36.85 -5.50 13.21
N GLN A 187 37.15 -5.48 14.52
CA GLN A 187 38.48 -5.09 15.02
C GLN A 187 39.60 -6.02 14.54
N LYS A 188 39.36 -7.34 14.48
CA LYS A 188 40.32 -8.30 13.94
C LYS A 188 40.53 -8.16 12.43
N ALA A 189 39.48 -7.84 11.67
CA ALA A 189 39.59 -7.58 10.24
C ALA A 189 40.41 -6.31 9.97
N ALA A 190 40.12 -5.22 10.69
CA ALA A 190 40.87 -3.96 10.57
C ALA A 190 42.35 -4.10 10.97
N ALA A 191 42.68 -4.97 11.94
CA ALA A 191 44.06 -5.23 12.36
C ALA A 191 44.81 -6.20 11.43
N ALA A 192 44.14 -6.84 10.46
CA ALA A 192 44.75 -7.72 9.47
C ALA A 192 44.98 -7.02 8.12
N GLU A 193 44.42 -5.83 7.92
CA GLU A 193 44.51 -5.01 6.71
C GLU A 193 45.50 -3.83 6.83
N GLY A 194 46.11 -3.62 8.00
CA GLY A 194 47.17 -2.63 8.25
C GLY A 194 48.44 -3.30 8.73
#